data_AF-A0A9W8JMI9-F1
#
_entry.id   AF-A0A9W8JMI9-F1
#
_cell.length_a   1.000
_cell.length_b   1.000
_cell.length_c   1.000
_cell.angle_alpha   90.00
_cell.angle_beta   90.00
_cell.angle_gamma   90.00
#
_symmetry.space_group_name_H-M   'P 1'
#
loop_
_entity.id
_entity.type
_entity.pdbx_description
1 polymer ?
#
loop_
_entity_poly.entity_id
_entity_poly.type
_entity_poly.pdbx_seq_one_letter_code
_entity_poly.pdbx_strand_id
1 'polypeptide(L)'
;MTVWEVLAAFRLTIRNIEIASSTHIDGGLPCLSGRTAAYRTVILKDPEFLHGFTHDYWLGEVPAQLGHGWATYVQCCKEAELLSTMKPNWRFLKQVLRWTRNTWRSDLRSLFMERHIWTAHPYVAYTMVDKIFNPLTLLVGPCLVSYLMYKSTIPVEQGGYHLPWWNILLSYFVWLSATRTLKLLPHLWNQPEHIIYVPAFILFGYYFAIMKIYALCTLHEVRVISFLLCSALPFPPLCFPSFLGLGLSSLVLPSLSLIPLPHFL
;
A
#
# COMPACT_ATOMS: atom_id res chain seq x y z
N MET A 1 8.19 16.64 13.90
CA MET A 1 8.20 15.38 13.12
C MET A 1 9.52 15.28 12.38
N THR A 2 10.09 14.08 12.30
CA THR A 2 11.26 13.80 11.47
C THR A 2 10.87 13.73 9.99
N VAL A 3 11.84 13.92 9.08
CA VAL A 3 11.61 13.77 7.63
C VAL A 3 10.99 12.40 7.31
N TRP A 4 11.42 11.34 8.01
CA TRP A 4 10.91 9.98 7.82
C TRP A 4 9.42 9.85 8.16
N GLU A 5 8.97 10.48 9.23
CA GLU A 5 7.56 10.47 9.64
C GLU A 5 6.69 11.23 8.63
N VAL A 6 7.16 12.39 8.14
CA VAL A 6 6.44 13.16 7.13
C VAL A 6 6.34 12.38 5.81
N LEU A 7 7.43 11.76 5.35
CA LEU A 7 7.44 10.91 4.15
C LEU A 7 6.51 9.70 4.30
N ALA A 8 6.45 9.11 5.49
CA ALA A 8 5.54 8.02 5.79
C ALA A 8 4.08 8.48 5.78
N ALA A 9 3.79 9.65 6.36
CA ALA A 9 2.46 10.26 6.37
C ALA A 9 1.97 10.55 4.94
N PHE A 10 2.81 11.17 4.09
CA PHE A 10 2.50 11.37 2.67
C PHE A 10 2.10 10.08 1.96
N ARG A 11 2.86 8.99 2.21
CA ARG A 11 2.57 7.68 1.60
C ARG A 11 1.25 7.10 2.10
N LEU A 12 0.98 7.23 3.41
CA LEU A 12 -0.28 6.79 4.01
C LEU A 12 -1.47 7.57 3.43
N THR A 13 -1.36 8.88 3.28
CA THR A 13 -2.43 9.70 2.69
C THR A 13 -2.78 9.25 1.28
N ILE A 14 -1.76 9.04 0.42
CA ILE A 14 -1.98 8.53 -0.94
C ILE A 14 -2.65 7.14 -0.89
N ARG A 15 -2.20 6.25 0.01
CA ARG A 15 -2.78 4.91 0.15
C ARG A 15 -4.23 4.95 0.66
N ASN A 16 -4.55 5.87 1.56
CA ASN A 16 -5.89 6.04 2.11
C ASN A 16 -6.87 6.49 1.01
N ILE A 17 -6.47 7.42 0.14
CA ILE A 17 -7.29 7.84 -1.01
C ILE A 17 -7.54 6.67 -1.95
N GLU A 18 -6.51 5.86 -2.21
CA GLU A 18 -6.61 4.70 -3.08
C GLU A 18 -7.56 3.62 -2.51
N ILE A 19 -7.45 3.33 -1.21
CA ILE A 19 -8.32 2.36 -0.53
C ILE A 19 -9.77 2.89 -0.47
N ALA A 20 -9.94 4.16 -0.14
CA ALA A 20 -11.26 4.80 -0.09
C ALA A 20 -11.92 4.77 -1.47
N SER A 21 -11.20 5.19 -2.52
CA SER A 21 -11.75 5.15 -3.88
C SER A 21 -12.10 3.73 -4.34
N SER A 22 -11.23 2.76 -4.09
CA SER A 22 -11.49 1.35 -4.44
C SER A 22 -12.77 0.83 -3.77
N THR A 23 -12.88 1.04 -2.46
CA THR A 23 -14.05 0.60 -1.68
C THR A 23 -15.36 1.23 -2.17
N HIS A 24 -15.34 2.51 -2.56
CA HIS A 24 -16.56 3.21 -2.97
C HIS A 24 -16.92 3.01 -4.46
N ILE A 25 -15.96 2.69 -5.32
CA ILE A 25 -16.18 2.51 -6.76
C ILE A 25 -16.65 1.09 -7.08
N ASP A 26 -15.88 0.08 -6.66
CA ASP A 26 -16.19 -1.33 -6.98
C ASP A 26 -16.28 -2.24 -5.75
N GLY A 27 -16.09 -1.70 -4.54
CA GLY A 27 -16.14 -2.49 -3.30
C GLY A 27 -14.90 -3.35 -3.07
N GLY A 28 -13.90 -3.25 -3.93
CA GLY A 28 -12.69 -4.06 -3.86
C GLY A 28 -11.69 -3.49 -2.85
N LEU A 29 -10.93 -4.37 -2.22
CA LEU A 29 -9.88 -4.00 -1.29
C LEU A 29 -8.56 -4.71 -1.64
N PRO A 30 -7.51 -4.01 -2.10
CA PRO A 30 -6.25 -4.64 -2.48
C PRO A 30 -5.49 -5.24 -1.29
N CYS A 31 -5.65 -4.70 -0.08
CA CYS A 31 -5.09 -5.30 1.13
C CYS A 31 -5.87 -4.86 2.37
N LEU A 32 -6.15 -5.81 3.27
CA LEU A 32 -6.80 -5.53 4.55
C LEU A 32 -5.76 -5.36 5.68
N SER A 33 -5.92 -4.35 6.52
CA SER A 33 -5.04 -4.18 7.69
C SER A 33 -5.35 -5.22 8.75
N GLY A 34 -4.37 -6.06 9.10
CA GLY A 34 -4.56 -7.12 10.11
C GLY A 34 -4.78 -6.61 11.55
N ARG A 35 -4.44 -5.34 11.86
CA ARG A 35 -4.60 -4.79 13.22
C ARG A 35 -6.04 -4.38 13.51
N THR A 36 -6.82 -4.11 12.48
CA THR A 36 -8.08 -3.35 12.58
C THR A 36 -9.03 -3.81 11.49
N ALA A 37 -9.42 -5.08 11.58
CA ALA A 37 -10.37 -5.71 10.69
C ALA A 37 -11.44 -6.40 11.52
N ALA A 38 -12.70 -6.21 11.14
CA ALA A 38 -13.83 -6.94 11.68
C ALA A 38 -14.28 -7.97 10.65
N TYR A 39 -14.40 -9.22 11.07
CA TYR A 39 -14.86 -10.31 10.23
C TYR A 39 -16.20 -10.82 10.74
N ARG A 40 -17.08 -11.22 9.82
CA ARG A 40 -18.30 -11.95 10.20
C ARG A 40 -17.92 -13.35 10.67
N THR A 41 -18.53 -13.80 11.76
CA THR A 41 -18.26 -15.13 12.34
C THR A 41 -18.49 -16.26 11.35
N VAL A 42 -19.47 -16.14 10.45
CA VAL A 42 -19.75 -17.13 9.40
C VAL A 42 -18.57 -17.32 8.45
N ILE A 43 -17.84 -16.25 8.14
CA ILE A 43 -16.66 -16.29 7.26
C ILE A 43 -15.49 -16.95 8.02
N LEU A 44 -15.27 -16.57 9.27
CA LEU A 44 -14.18 -17.15 10.07
C LEU A 44 -14.39 -18.63 10.42
N LYS A 45 -15.63 -19.13 10.37
CA LYS A 45 -15.95 -20.54 10.62
C LYS A 45 -15.94 -21.39 9.35
N ASP A 46 -15.86 -20.77 8.18
CA ASP A 46 -15.81 -21.48 6.92
C ASP A 46 -14.46 -22.22 6.80
N PRO A 47 -14.46 -23.57 6.68
CA PRO A 47 -13.23 -24.35 6.59
C PRO A 47 -12.40 -24.00 5.34
N GLU A 48 -13.03 -23.62 4.23
CA GLU A 48 -12.33 -23.23 3.01
C GLU A 48 -11.60 -21.90 3.21
N PHE A 49 -12.28 -20.92 3.79
CA PHE A 49 -11.67 -19.64 4.18
C PHE A 49 -10.51 -19.85 5.17
N LEU A 50 -10.71 -20.64 6.23
CA LEU A 50 -9.67 -20.92 7.23
C LEU A 50 -8.44 -21.60 6.63
N HIS A 51 -8.65 -22.59 5.77
CA HIS A 51 -7.56 -23.29 5.09
C HIS A 51 -6.78 -22.33 4.20
N GLY A 52 -7.46 -21.55 3.36
CA GLY A 52 -6.82 -20.53 2.51
C GLY A 52 -6.12 -19.43 3.31
N PHE A 53 -6.68 -19.03 4.45
CA PHE A 53 -6.09 -18.02 5.32
C PHE A 53 -4.81 -18.50 6.02
N THR A 54 -4.78 -19.78 6.44
CA THR A 54 -3.66 -20.36 7.19
C THR A 54 -2.55 -20.90 6.28
N HIS A 55 -2.86 -21.22 5.02
CA HIS A 55 -1.95 -21.82 4.06
C HIS A 55 -1.65 -20.88 2.87
N ASP A 56 -1.52 -19.57 3.14
CA ASP A 56 -1.13 -18.59 2.11
C ASP A 56 0.39 -18.60 1.86
N TYR A 57 0.81 -19.47 0.95
CA TYR A 57 2.20 -19.62 0.53
C TYR A 57 2.50 -18.90 -0.78
N TRP A 58 3.76 -18.45 -0.93
CA TRP A 58 4.29 -17.92 -2.17
C TRP A 58 4.87 -19.07 -3.02
N LEU A 59 4.36 -19.25 -4.25
CA LEU A 59 4.82 -20.27 -5.23
C LEU A 59 4.62 -21.76 -4.85
N GLY A 60 3.63 -22.08 -3.99
CA GLY A 60 3.20 -23.46 -3.67
C GLY A 60 1.74 -23.76 -4.03
N GLU A 61 1.31 -25.03 -3.96
CA GLU A 61 0.00 -25.52 -4.40
C GLU A 61 -1.20 -24.84 -3.70
N VAL A 62 -1.87 -24.00 -4.50
CA VAL A 62 -3.22 -23.38 -4.48
C VAL A 62 -4.25 -23.97 -3.47
N PRO A 63 -5.24 -23.18 -2.95
CA PRO A 63 -5.71 -21.92 -3.49
C PRO A 63 -5.85 -20.74 -2.50
N ALA A 64 -5.70 -19.53 -3.03
CA ALA A 64 -6.21 -18.33 -2.38
C ALA A 64 -7.65 -18.17 -2.87
N GLN A 65 -8.57 -18.70 -2.09
CA GLN A 65 -9.99 -18.40 -2.21
C GLN A 65 -10.41 -17.55 -1.02
N LEU A 66 -9.60 -16.55 -0.69
CA LEU A 66 -10.00 -15.55 0.29
C LEU A 66 -10.96 -14.57 -0.39
N GLY A 67 -12.22 -14.98 -0.59
CA GLY A 67 -13.25 -14.05 -1.06
C GLY A 67 -14.19 -14.54 -2.16
N HIS A 68 -14.53 -15.83 -2.23
CA HIS A 68 -15.69 -16.22 -3.03
C HIS A 68 -16.96 -15.60 -2.43
N GLY A 69 -17.46 -14.54 -3.08
CA GLY A 69 -18.77 -13.93 -2.79
C GLY A 69 -18.86 -13.08 -1.52
N TRP A 70 -17.79 -12.91 -0.74
CA TRP A 70 -17.82 -12.10 0.48
C TRP A 70 -17.51 -10.64 0.18
N ALA A 71 -18.44 -9.75 0.51
CA ALA A 71 -18.26 -8.31 0.35
C ALA A 71 -17.31 -7.75 1.42
N THR A 72 -16.33 -6.95 0.98
CA THR A 72 -15.45 -6.16 1.85
C THR A 72 -15.85 -4.69 1.83
N TYR A 73 -15.71 -4.02 2.96
CA TYR A 73 -15.95 -2.58 3.04
C TYR A 73 -15.02 -1.91 4.04
N VAL A 74 -14.52 -0.74 3.69
CA VAL A 74 -13.70 0.12 4.54
C VAL A 74 -14.52 1.33 4.97
N GLN A 75 -14.70 1.48 6.28
CA GLN A 75 -15.41 2.62 6.83
C GLN A 75 -14.47 3.84 6.90
N CYS A 76 -14.68 4.80 5.99
CA CYS A 76 -13.94 6.05 5.93
C CYS A 76 -14.63 7.15 6.75
N CYS A 77 -14.62 7.03 8.08
CA CYS A 77 -15.15 8.06 8.98
C CYS A 77 -14.17 8.38 10.11
N LYS A 78 -14.34 9.55 10.75
CA LYS A 78 -13.42 10.02 11.81
C LYS A 78 -13.46 9.11 13.04
N GLU A 79 -14.60 8.49 13.29
CA GLU A 79 -14.82 7.59 14.42
C GLU A 79 -14.09 6.24 14.25
N ALA A 80 -13.78 5.87 13.00
CA ALA A 80 -13.03 4.67 12.64
C ALA A 80 -11.57 4.99 12.23
N GLU A 81 -11.09 6.19 12.53
CA GLU A 81 -9.73 6.61 12.19
C GLU A 81 -8.69 5.93 13.09
N LEU A 82 -7.59 5.52 12.49
CA LEU A 82 -6.53 4.78 13.16
C LEU A 82 -5.20 5.48 13.01
N LEU A 83 -4.64 5.88 14.15
CA LEU A 83 -3.33 6.49 14.21
C LEU A 83 -2.25 5.41 14.23
N SER A 84 -1.41 5.39 13.20
CA SER A 84 -0.24 4.50 13.16
C SER A 84 1.03 5.32 13.34
N THR A 85 1.80 4.97 14.35
CA THR A 85 3.16 5.48 14.50
C THR A 85 4.09 4.84 13.47
N MET A 86 5.02 5.63 12.94
CA MET A 86 6.03 5.19 11.97
C MET A 86 7.42 5.31 12.59
N LYS A 87 8.36 4.49 12.12
CA LYS A 87 9.73 4.53 12.65
C LYS A 87 10.40 5.86 12.26
N PRO A 88 10.93 6.65 13.20
CA PRO A 88 11.51 7.97 12.92
C PRO A 88 12.94 7.90 12.34
N ASN A 89 13.38 6.74 11.87
CA ASN A 89 14.75 6.49 11.43
C ASN A 89 14.79 5.68 10.13
N TRP A 90 15.99 5.53 9.57
CA TRP A 90 16.24 4.77 8.33
C TRP A 90 15.68 3.34 8.33
N ARG A 91 15.38 2.74 9.51
CA ARG A 91 14.72 1.42 9.60
C ARG A 91 13.32 1.45 8.99
N PHE A 92 12.71 2.63 8.80
CA PHE A 92 11.52 2.83 7.99
C PHE A 92 11.66 2.21 6.59
N LEU A 93 12.82 2.35 5.96
CA LEU A 93 13.08 1.77 4.63
C LEU A 93 12.93 0.25 4.62
N LYS A 94 13.43 -0.43 5.66
CA LYS A 94 13.29 -1.89 5.81
C LYS A 94 11.82 -2.30 5.96
N GLN A 95 11.05 -1.51 6.71
CA GLN A 95 9.62 -1.75 6.91
C GLN A 95 8.85 -1.59 5.60
N VAL A 96 9.15 -0.55 4.83
CA VAL A 96 8.57 -0.29 3.52
C VAL A 96 8.96 -1.35 2.50
N LEU A 97 10.22 -1.80 2.48
CA LEU A 97 10.69 -2.86 1.61
C LEU A 97 9.90 -4.16 1.83
N ARG A 98 9.69 -4.54 3.10
CA ARG A 98 8.87 -5.70 3.47
C ARG A 98 7.43 -5.57 2.95
N TRP A 99 6.81 -4.41 3.14
CA TRP A 99 5.46 -4.16 2.64
C TRP A 99 5.38 -4.19 1.11
N THR A 100 6.40 -3.68 0.45
CA THR A 100 6.49 -3.67 -1.01
C THR A 100 6.58 -5.09 -1.57
N ARG A 101 7.38 -5.97 -0.95
CA ARG A 101 7.44 -7.39 -1.31
C ARG A 101 6.09 -8.08 -1.13
N ASN A 102 5.41 -7.86 0.01
CA ASN A 102 4.09 -8.44 0.24
C ASN A 102 3.06 -7.95 -0.79
N THR A 103 3.11 -6.67 -1.15
CA THR A 103 2.21 -6.09 -2.17
C THR A 103 2.45 -6.74 -3.53
N TRP A 104 3.71 -6.87 -3.96
CA TRP A 104 4.04 -7.56 -5.20
C TRP A 104 3.49 -8.99 -5.25
N ARG A 105 3.61 -9.75 -4.15
CA ARG A 105 3.09 -11.12 -4.10
C ARG A 105 1.58 -11.16 -4.25
N SER A 106 0.89 -10.35 -3.45
CA SER A 106 -0.57 -10.27 -3.47
C SER A 106 -1.08 -9.82 -4.85
N ASP A 107 -0.52 -8.73 -5.38
CA ASP A 107 -0.97 -8.15 -6.65
C ASP A 107 -0.71 -9.12 -7.82
N LEU A 108 0.47 -9.76 -7.90
CA LEU A 108 0.78 -10.73 -8.97
C LEU A 108 -0.12 -11.97 -8.89
N ARG A 109 -0.39 -12.47 -7.68
CA ARG A 109 -1.28 -13.61 -7.47
C ARG A 109 -2.71 -13.27 -7.90
N SER A 110 -3.26 -12.15 -7.42
CA SER A 110 -4.63 -11.75 -7.74
C SER A 110 -4.81 -11.41 -9.22
N LEU A 111 -3.85 -10.72 -9.84
CA LEU A 111 -3.93 -10.34 -11.26
C LEU A 111 -3.75 -11.51 -12.23
N PHE A 112 -2.80 -12.42 -11.96
CA PHE A 112 -2.38 -13.45 -12.93
C PHE A 112 -2.80 -14.87 -12.59
N MET A 113 -2.84 -15.23 -11.30
CA MET A 113 -3.21 -16.59 -10.87
C MET A 113 -4.72 -16.70 -10.62
N GLU A 114 -5.28 -15.84 -9.77
CA GLU A 114 -6.71 -15.90 -9.41
C GLU A 114 -7.60 -15.33 -10.50
N ARG A 115 -7.22 -14.18 -11.08
CA ARG A 115 -7.92 -13.45 -12.16
C ARG A 115 -9.36 -13.01 -11.87
N HIS A 116 -9.97 -13.47 -10.78
CA HIS A 116 -11.32 -13.10 -10.35
C HIS A 116 -11.50 -11.59 -10.16
N ILE A 117 -10.43 -10.89 -9.80
CA ILE A 117 -10.46 -9.44 -9.59
C ILE A 117 -10.83 -8.65 -10.86
N TRP A 118 -10.52 -9.18 -12.05
CA TRP A 118 -10.86 -8.53 -13.31
C TRP A 118 -12.36 -8.46 -13.57
N THR A 119 -13.11 -9.45 -13.08
CA THR A 119 -14.57 -9.52 -13.25
C THR A 119 -15.31 -8.89 -12.08
N ALA A 120 -14.81 -9.06 -10.84
CA ALA A 120 -15.49 -8.57 -9.65
C ALA A 120 -15.16 -7.10 -9.32
N HIS A 121 -13.90 -6.69 -9.46
CA HIS A 121 -13.39 -5.38 -9.03
C HIS A 121 -12.43 -4.77 -10.08
N PRO A 122 -12.96 -4.36 -11.24
CA PRO A 122 -12.14 -3.92 -12.37
C PRO A 122 -11.34 -2.64 -12.07
N TYR A 123 -11.83 -1.75 -11.19
CA TYR A 123 -11.09 -0.55 -10.81
C TYR A 123 -9.89 -0.91 -9.93
N VAL A 124 -10.04 -1.84 -8.97
CA VAL A 124 -8.89 -2.34 -8.22
C VAL A 124 -7.86 -3.02 -9.12
N ALA A 125 -8.31 -3.86 -10.05
CA ALA A 125 -7.42 -4.50 -11.03
C ALA A 125 -6.63 -3.45 -11.83
N TYR A 126 -7.31 -2.40 -12.33
CA TYR A 126 -6.67 -1.28 -13.01
C TYR A 126 -5.61 -0.59 -12.13
N THR A 127 -5.94 -0.25 -10.89
CA THR A 127 -4.96 0.41 -10.00
C THR A 127 -3.80 -0.48 -9.61
N MET A 128 -3.98 -1.81 -9.51
CA MET A 128 -2.88 -2.76 -9.31
C MET A 128 -1.95 -2.77 -10.52
N VAL A 129 -2.49 -2.80 -11.73
CA VAL A 129 -1.69 -2.74 -12.96
C VAL A 129 -0.93 -1.42 -13.08
N ASP A 130 -1.56 -0.28 -12.79
CA ASP A 130 -0.88 1.02 -12.77
C ASP A 130 0.32 1.02 -11.80
N LYS A 131 0.18 0.40 -10.62
CA LYS A 131 1.28 0.29 -9.64
C LYS A 131 2.46 -0.56 -10.10
N ILE A 132 2.23 -1.52 -11.00
CA ILE A 132 3.28 -2.36 -11.60
C ILE A 132 4.12 -1.52 -12.57
N PHE A 133 3.47 -0.69 -13.40
CA PHE A 133 4.15 0.10 -14.43
C PHE A 133 4.70 1.44 -13.94
N ASN A 134 4.05 2.09 -12.99
CA ASN A 134 4.45 3.40 -12.44
C ASN A 134 5.93 3.50 -12.01
N PRO A 135 6.57 2.49 -11.39
CA PRO A 135 8.01 2.53 -11.07
C PRO A 135 8.88 2.59 -12.32
N LEU A 136 8.51 1.86 -13.37
CA LEU A 136 9.25 1.84 -14.64
C LEU A 136 9.08 3.18 -15.36
N THR A 137 7.84 3.67 -15.48
CA THR A 137 7.57 4.96 -16.15
C THR A 137 8.23 6.14 -15.43
N LEU A 138 8.30 6.10 -14.09
CA LEU A 138 9.02 7.11 -13.31
C LEU A 138 10.52 7.12 -13.60
N LEU A 139 11.15 5.95 -13.80
CA LEU A 139 12.58 5.86 -14.13
C LEU A 139 12.88 6.19 -15.60
N VAL A 140 11.95 5.89 -16.51
CA VAL A 140 12.08 6.22 -17.94
C VAL A 140 12.03 7.74 -18.18
N GLY A 141 11.29 8.50 -17.36
CA GLY A 141 11.17 9.96 -17.46
C GLY A 141 12.52 10.68 -17.57
N PRO A 142 13.43 10.55 -16.57
CA PRO A 142 14.76 11.13 -16.62
C PRO A 142 15.63 10.67 -17.82
N CYS A 143 15.48 9.41 -18.24
CA CYS A 143 16.20 8.88 -19.41
C CYS A 143 15.77 9.58 -20.70
N LEU A 144 14.45 9.76 -20.89
CA LEU A 144 13.91 10.48 -22.04
C LEU A 144 14.32 11.96 -22.03
N VAL A 145 14.27 12.62 -20.88
CA VAL A 145 14.73 14.01 -20.74
C VAL A 145 16.20 14.12 -21.08
N SER A 146 17.04 13.23 -20.58
CA SER A 146 18.48 13.20 -20.90
C SER A 146 18.73 12.99 -22.40
N TYR A 147 17.95 12.11 -23.04
CA TYR A 147 18.02 11.89 -24.49
C TYR A 147 17.61 13.13 -25.28
N LEU A 148 16.54 13.83 -24.88
CA LEU A 148 16.10 15.06 -25.51
C LEU A 148 17.10 16.21 -25.30
N MET A 149 17.74 16.27 -24.13
CA MET A 149 18.84 17.22 -23.87
C MET A 149 20.03 16.96 -24.79
N TYR A 150 20.41 15.70 -25.01
CA TYR A 150 21.44 15.35 -25.98
C TYR A 150 21.04 15.70 -27.42
N LYS A 151 19.79 15.46 -27.81
CA LYS A 151 19.31 15.85 -29.15
C LYS A 151 19.20 17.36 -29.34
N SER A 152 19.08 18.13 -28.25
CA SER A 152 19.07 19.60 -28.25
C SER A 152 20.44 20.22 -28.53
N THR A 153 21.55 19.49 -28.32
CA THR A 153 22.90 19.99 -28.66
C THR A 153 23.27 19.81 -30.13
N ILE A 154 22.44 19.09 -30.90
CA ILE A 154 22.63 18.87 -32.34
C ILE A 154 21.88 19.99 -33.11
N PRO A 155 22.44 20.53 -34.20
CA PRO A 155 21.73 21.50 -35.04
C PRO A 155 20.42 20.93 -35.59
N VAL A 156 19.38 21.76 -35.69
CA VAL A 156 18.04 21.35 -36.18
C VAL A 156 18.12 20.75 -37.59
N GLU A 157 19.01 21.26 -38.44
CA GLU A 157 19.24 20.77 -39.80
C GLU A 157 19.74 19.31 -39.85
N GLN A 158 20.37 18.82 -38.77
CA GLN A 158 20.85 17.44 -38.64
C GLN A 158 19.88 16.56 -37.83
N GLY A 159 18.64 17.02 -37.65
CA GLY A 159 17.62 16.33 -36.85
C GLY A 159 17.74 16.58 -35.34
N GLY A 160 18.32 17.72 -34.95
CA GLY A 160 18.33 18.20 -33.57
C GLY A 160 17.00 18.80 -33.10
N TYR A 161 16.86 19.00 -31.79
CA TYR A 161 15.65 19.54 -31.18
C TYR A 161 15.72 21.07 -31.09
N HIS A 162 14.67 21.77 -31.51
CA HIS A 162 14.65 23.24 -31.66
C HIS A 162 14.70 24.02 -30.34
N LEU A 163 14.31 23.40 -29.22
CA LEU A 163 14.34 24.04 -27.90
C LEU A 163 15.72 23.85 -27.25
N PRO A 164 16.20 24.85 -26.49
CA PRO A 164 17.42 24.71 -25.72
C PRO A 164 17.22 23.74 -24.55
N TRP A 165 18.28 23.03 -24.19
CA TRP A 165 18.27 21.97 -23.17
C TRP A 165 17.73 22.43 -21.81
N TRP A 166 17.97 23.69 -21.42
CA TRP A 166 17.51 24.23 -20.12
C TRP A 166 15.99 24.37 -20.04
N ASN A 167 15.31 24.66 -21.16
CA ASN A 167 13.85 24.74 -21.19
C ASN A 167 13.22 23.35 -20.99
N ILE A 168 13.84 22.32 -21.56
CA ILE A 168 13.42 20.92 -21.38
C ILE A 168 13.59 20.50 -19.92
N LEU A 169 14.73 20.81 -19.32
CA LEU A 169 15.01 20.51 -17.91
C LEU A 169 14.05 21.24 -16.96
N LEU A 170 13.84 22.55 -17.18
CA LEU A 170 12.98 23.38 -16.34
C LEU A 170 11.52 22.94 -16.44
N SER A 171 11.01 22.73 -17.66
CA SER A 171 9.64 22.24 -17.87
C SER A 171 9.42 20.87 -17.21
N TYR A 172 10.38 19.96 -17.31
CA TYR A 172 10.31 18.67 -16.61
C TYR A 172 10.29 18.83 -15.09
N PHE A 173 11.15 19.67 -14.53
CA PHE A 173 11.22 19.89 -13.09
C PHE A 173 9.94 20.53 -12.54
N VAL A 174 9.40 21.54 -13.25
CA VAL A 174 8.13 22.19 -12.90
C VAL A 174 6.98 21.21 -12.99
N TRP A 175 6.88 20.45 -14.09
CA TRP A 175 5.84 19.45 -14.28
C TRP A 175 5.89 18.35 -13.20
N LEU A 176 7.08 17.84 -12.91
CA LEU A 176 7.28 16.82 -11.89
C LEU A 176 6.91 17.35 -10.51
N SER A 177 7.33 18.56 -10.17
CA SER A 177 7.00 19.19 -8.88
C SER A 177 5.50 19.44 -8.76
N ALA A 178 4.86 19.99 -9.80
CA ALA A 178 3.43 20.26 -9.80
C ALA A 178 2.60 18.97 -9.64
N THR A 179 2.86 17.95 -10.45
CA THR A 179 2.11 16.68 -10.40
C THR A 179 2.30 15.94 -9.07
N ARG A 180 3.49 16.01 -8.45
CA ARG A 180 3.76 15.37 -7.16
C ARG A 180 3.12 16.12 -6.00
N THR A 181 3.14 17.45 -6.03
CA THR A 181 2.46 18.28 -5.02
C THR A 181 0.94 18.10 -5.11
N LEU A 182 0.36 18.04 -6.31
CA LEU A 182 -1.08 17.82 -6.49
C LEU A 182 -1.54 16.48 -5.89
N LYS A 183 -0.75 15.42 -6.03
CA LYS A 183 -1.04 14.13 -5.38
C LYS A 183 -1.04 14.21 -3.84
N LEU A 184 -0.33 15.17 -3.26
CA LEU A 184 -0.24 15.41 -1.82
C LEU A 184 -1.24 16.46 -1.32
N LEU A 185 -2.04 17.05 -2.21
CA LEU A 185 -2.94 18.15 -1.88
C LEU A 185 -3.86 17.84 -0.68
N PRO A 186 -4.45 16.63 -0.54
CA PRO A 186 -5.30 16.32 0.63
C PRO A 186 -4.52 16.33 1.95
N HIS A 187 -3.22 15.98 1.93
CA HIS A 187 -2.37 16.08 3.11
C HIS A 187 -2.04 17.54 3.43
N LEU A 188 -1.65 18.30 2.40
CA LEU A 188 -1.24 19.70 2.53
C LEU A 188 -2.41 20.61 2.92
N TRP A 189 -3.65 20.21 2.64
CA TRP A 189 -4.84 20.91 3.10
C TRP A 189 -4.94 20.95 4.64
N ASN A 190 -4.57 19.85 5.30
CA ASN A 190 -4.60 19.77 6.75
C ASN A 190 -3.31 20.28 7.39
N GLN A 191 -2.16 20.16 6.70
CA GLN A 191 -0.83 20.53 7.19
C GLN A 191 0.00 21.21 6.10
N PRO A 192 -0.21 22.51 5.84
CA PRO A 192 0.44 23.23 4.74
C PRO A 192 1.95 23.40 4.96
N GLU A 193 2.40 23.42 6.21
CA GLU A 193 3.83 23.49 6.59
C GLU A 193 4.67 22.36 5.99
N HIS A 194 4.06 21.21 5.68
CA HIS A 194 4.75 20.07 5.12
C HIS A 194 5.17 20.24 3.65
N ILE A 195 4.80 21.34 2.99
CA ILE A 195 5.22 21.63 1.61
C ILE A 195 6.74 21.67 1.45
N ILE A 196 7.48 22.04 2.50
CA ILE A 196 8.95 22.07 2.53
C ILE A 196 9.56 20.69 2.30
N TYR A 197 8.84 19.61 2.63
CA TYR A 197 9.30 18.23 2.46
C TYR A 197 8.95 17.62 1.09
N VAL A 198 8.28 18.36 0.20
CA VAL A 198 7.93 17.88 -1.14
C VAL A 198 9.17 17.52 -1.98
N PRO A 199 10.27 18.31 -2.00
CA PRO A 199 11.49 17.91 -2.71
C PRO A 199 12.06 16.59 -2.19
N ALA A 200 12.05 16.39 -0.86
CA ALA A 200 12.47 15.13 -0.25
C ALA A 200 11.56 13.97 -0.67
N PHE A 201 10.25 14.21 -0.82
CA PHE A 201 9.30 13.21 -1.32
C PHE A 201 9.55 12.84 -2.80
N ILE A 202 9.92 13.80 -3.64
CA ILE A 202 10.27 13.53 -5.05
C ILE A 202 11.51 12.63 -5.13
N LEU A 203 12.59 12.98 -4.41
CA LEU A 203 13.80 12.17 -4.33
C LEU A 203 13.51 10.76 -3.77
N PHE A 204 12.71 10.71 -2.71
CA PHE A 204 12.26 9.46 -2.12
C PHE A 204 11.43 8.62 -3.10
N GLY A 205 10.63 9.25 -3.97
CA GLY A 205 9.86 8.58 -5.02
C GLY A 205 10.73 7.83 -6.03
N TYR A 206 11.85 8.42 -6.47
CA TYR A 206 12.82 7.74 -7.34
C TYR A 206 13.52 6.58 -6.63
N TYR A 207 13.97 6.80 -5.38
CA TYR A 207 14.50 5.72 -4.55
C TYR A 207 13.50 4.57 -4.41
N PHE A 208 12.23 4.89 -4.18
CA PHE A 208 11.16 3.90 -4.05
C PHE A 208 10.92 3.13 -5.35
N ALA A 209 11.04 3.78 -6.51
CA ALA A 209 10.92 3.09 -7.79
C ALA A 209 12.00 2.03 -7.98
N ILE A 210 13.26 2.37 -7.67
CA ILE A 210 14.38 1.42 -7.68
C ILE A 210 14.14 0.30 -6.66
N MET A 211 13.75 0.66 -5.44
CA MET A 211 13.45 -0.31 -4.38
C MET A 211 12.30 -1.25 -4.76
N LYS A 212 11.28 -0.79 -5.49
CA LYS A 212 10.19 -1.65 -6.00
C LYS A 212 10.71 -2.69 -6.99
N ILE A 213 11.61 -2.31 -7.90
CA ILE A 213 12.24 -3.24 -8.84
C ILE A 213 13.12 -4.24 -8.09
N TYR A 214 13.93 -3.77 -7.14
CA TYR A 214 14.72 -4.63 -6.26
C TYR A 214 13.83 -5.59 -5.45
N ALA A 215 12.71 -5.13 -4.93
CA ALA A 215 11.75 -5.95 -4.19
C ALA A 215 11.15 -7.05 -5.07
N LEU A 216 10.87 -6.76 -6.35
CA LEU A 216 10.38 -7.72 -7.33
C LEU A 216 11.42 -8.83 -7.60
N CYS A 217 12.70 -8.47 -7.74
CA CYS A 217 13.77 -9.47 -7.92
C CYS A 217 14.07 -10.27 -6.65
N THR A 218 13.66 -9.79 -5.47
CA THR A 218 13.92 -10.43 -4.16
C THR A 218 12.69 -11.05 -3.52
N LEU A 219 11.70 -11.44 -4.33
CA LEU A 219 10.47 -12.06 -3.82
C LEU A 219 10.69 -13.44 -3.18
N HIS A 220 11.77 -14.15 -3.54
CA HIS A 220 12.10 -15.47 -3.00
C HIS A 220 12.55 -15.44 -1.52
N GLU A 221 13.05 -14.30 -1.04
CA GLU A 221 13.66 -14.17 0.30
C GLU A 221 12.67 -14.27 1.48
N VAL A 222 11.36 -14.31 1.25
CA VAL A 222 10.38 -14.45 2.32
C VAL A 222 9.39 -15.56 1.94
N ARG A 223 9.42 -16.64 2.72
CA ARG A 223 8.74 -17.90 2.44
C ARG A 223 7.22 -17.86 2.71
N VAL A 224 6.75 -16.91 3.52
CA VAL A 224 5.34 -16.77 3.92
C VAL A 224 4.82 -15.38 3.55
N ILE A 225 3.62 -15.32 2.96
CA ILE A 225 2.86 -14.07 2.79
C ILE A 225 2.28 -13.74 4.18
N SER A 226 3.13 -13.25 5.09
CA SER A 226 2.62 -12.80 6.39
C SER A 226 1.80 -11.52 6.18
N PHE A 227 0.48 -11.67 6.03
CA PHE A 227 -0.48 -10.77 6.66
C PHE A 227 -0.26 -10.85 8.16
N LEU A 228 0.80 -10.17 8.64
CA LEU A 228 1.12 -9.84 10.04
C LEU A 228 0.29 -10.56 11.14
N LEU A 229 0.42 -11.88 11.24
CA LEU A 229 0.24 -12.56 12.53
C LEU A 229 1.62 -12.53 13.19
N CYS A 230 1.91 -11.46 13.92
CA CYS A 230 2.99 -11.48 14.89
C CYS A 230 2.47 -12.23 16.12
N SER A 231 2.37 -13.55 16.04
CA SER A 231 2.23 -14.43 17.20
C SER A 231 2.83 -15.78 16.84
N ALA A 232 4.16 -15.84 16.85
CA ALA A 232 4.90 -17.08 16.96
C ALA A 232 5.98 -16.88 18.03
N LEU A 233 5.53 -16.82 19.29
CA LEU A 233 6.32 -17.36 20.39
C LEU A 233 5.53 -18.56 20.95
N PRO A 234 6.20 -19.70 21.20
CA PRO A 234 5.54 -20.94 21.55
C PRO A 234 4.95 -20.84 22.95
N PHE A 235 3.66 -21.13 23.10
CA PHE A 235 3.07 -21.44 24.40
C PHE A 235 3.64 -22.76 24.94
N PRO A 236 3.95 -22.86 26.23
CA PRO A 236 3.54 -23.97 27.06
C PRO A 236 2.28 -23.61 27.85
N PRO A 237 1.51 -24.60 28.32
CA PRO A 237 0.12 -24.43 28.72
C PRO A 237 0.00 -23.97 30.19
N LEU A 238 -1.19 -23.44 30.52
CA LEU A 238 -1.90 -23.51 31.81
C LEU A 238 -2.28 -22.17 32.50
N CYS A 239 -3.47 -22.26 33.08
CA CYS A 239 -4.09 -21.47 34.14
C CYS A 239 -4.79 -20.14 33.78
N PHE A 240 -6.10 -20.29 33.57
CA PHE A 240 -7.13 -19.38 34.11
C PHE A 240 -6.81 -18.96 35.56
N PRO A 241 -7.12 -17.71 35.95
CA PRO A 241 -8.40 -17.49 36.60
C PRO A 241 -9.14 -16.19 36.22
N SER A 242 -10.44 -16.38 36.04
CA SER A 242 -11.58 -15.55 36.47
C SER A 242 -11.28 -14.21 37.16
N PHE A 243 -11.87 -13.11 36.68
CA PHE A 243 -12.55 -12.14 37.55
C PHE A 243 -13.67 -11.40 36.79
N LEU A 244 -14.87 -11.51 37.35
CA LEU A 244 -16.08 -10.75 37.02
C LEU A 244 -15.89 -9.25 37.31
N GLY A 245 -16.62 -8.39 36.58
CA GLY A 245 -16.91 -7.05 37.10
C GLY A 245 -17.46 -6.02 36.12
N LEU A 246 -18.77 -6.12 35.83
CA LEU A 246 -19.73 -5.00 35.69
C LEU A 246 -19.61 -3.99 34.53
N GLY A 247 -20.75 -3.81 33.84
CA GLY A 247 -21.07 -2.53 33.19
C GLY A 247 -21.82 -2.63 31.85
N LEU A 248 -23.05 -3.17 31.86
CA LEU A 248 -23.96 -3.09 30.72
C LEU A 248 -24.21 -1.63 30.30
N SER A 249 -24.07 -1.35 29.00
CA SER A 249 -25.05 -0.57 28.26
C SER A 249 -25.15 -1.15 26.85
N SER A 250 -26.19 -1.94 26.69
CA SER A 250 -26.54 -2.76 25.55
C SER A 250 -27.13 -1.94 24.42
N LEU A 251 -26.41 -1.88 23.29
CA LEU A 251 -26.98 -1.73 21.96
C LEU A 251 -26.73 -3.05 21.22
N VAL A 252 -27.76 -3.87 21.18
CA VAL A 252 -27.78 -5.18 20.53
C VAL A 252 -27.77 -4.97 19.01
N LEU A 253 -26.60 -5.12 18.39
CA LEU A 253 -26.46 -5.45 16.97
C LEU A 253 -26.09 -6.93 16.89
N PRO A 254 -26.87 -7.79 16.21
CA PRO A 254 -26.59 -9.20 16.17
C PRO A 254 -25.31 -9.47 15.35
N SER A 255 -24.34 -10.13 15.98
CA SER A 255 -23.26 -10.92 15.36
C SER A 255 -22.03 -10.21 14.74
N LEU A 256 -21.49 -9.17 15.39
CA LEU A 256 -20.09 -8.75 15.19
C LEU A 256 -19.24 -9.28 16.35
N SER A 257 -18.44 -10.32 16.10
CA SER A 257 -17.41 -10.75 17.05
C SER A 257 -16.21 -9.83 16.94
N LEU A 258 -16.16 -8.78 17.77
CA LEU A 258 -14.96 -8.01 18.01
C LEU A 258 -14.01 -8.88 18.85
N ILE A 259 -12.87 -9.27 18.26
CA ILE A 259 -11.78 -9.88 19.03
C ILE A 259 -11.03 -8.72 19.69
N PRO A 260 -10.99 -8.60 21.03
CA PRO A 260 -10.19 -7.58 21.69
C PRO A 260 -8.71 -7.92 21.50
N LEU A 261 -8.00 -7.13 20.69
CA LEU A 261 -6.54 -7.17 20.63
C LEU A 261 -5.99 -6.34 21.80
N PRO A 262 -5.03 -6.86 22.58
CA PRO A 262 -4.57 -6.24 23.81
C PRO A 262 -3.89 -4.90 23.53
N HIS A 263 -4.19 -3.91 24.38
CA HIS A 263 -3.46 -2.65 24.48
C HIS A 263 -1.97 -2.92 24.70
N PHE A 264 -1.12 -2.37 23.84
CA PHE A 264 0.30 -2.25 24.10
C PHE A 264 0.67 -0.77 24.18
N LEU A 265 1.09 -0.37 25.38
CA LEU A 265 1.96 0.77 25.67
C LEU A 265 3.28 0.65 24.89
#